data_AF-A0A2N1TKK5-F1
#
_entry.id   AF-A0A2N1TKK5-F1
#
_cell.length_a   1.000
_cell.length_b   1.000
_cell.length_c   1.000
_cell.angle_alpha   90.00
_cell.angle_beta   90.00
_cell.angle_gamma   90.00
#
_symmetry.space_group_name_H-M   'P 1'
#
loop_
_entity.id
_entity.type
_entity.pdbx_description
1 polymer ?
#
loop_
_entity_poly.entity_id
_entity_poly.type
_entity_poly.pdbx_seq_one_letter_code
_entity_poly.pdbx_strand_id
1 'polypeptide(L)'
;MFRVKRKAHRTEFSSRDTTGAAFLLASLFLMGLYLSWKGGPYHAALYILLWVLSYIVIYAGTCRHCAYYGKNCPVPLEGQCVHYFFKSSGKPFTFMALFWASVSYLLRVIVPAYILVVHAMVFFGAVYLGIFILYWFLHLRITGCSKCVNTGCPLNPDYNK
;
A
#
# COMPACT_ATOMS: atom_id res chain seq x y z
N MET A 1 4.11 8.12 25.38
CA MET A 1 3.68 7.38 24.17
C MET A 1 2.25 7.81 23.85
N PHE A 2 2.03 8.71 22.89
CA PHE A 2 0.69 9.20 22.54
C PHE A 2 -0.14 8.06 21.95
N ARG A 3 -1.13 7.55 22.69
CA ARG A 3 -2.02 6.48 22.22
C ARG A 3 -3.08 7.10 21.32
N VAL A 4 -2.88 6.97 20.00
CA VAL A 4 -3.88 7.41 19.01
C VAL A 4 -5.19 6.70 19.29
N LYS A 5 -6.29 7.46 19.42
CA LYS A 5 -7.62 6.92 19.71
C LYS A 5 -8.08 6.04 18.54
N ARG A 6 -8.47 4.81 18.83
CA ARG A 6 -8.95 3.84 17.84
C ARG A 6 -10.28 4.30 17.25
N LYS A 7 -10.50 3.89 16.00
CA LYS A 7 -11.80 4.01 15.35
C LYS A 7 -12.73 2.92 15.86
N ALA A 8 -14.00 3.24 16.09
CA ALA A 8 -14.97 2.30 16.65
C ALA A 8 -15.65 1.47 15.55
N HIS A 9 -15.82 2.06 14.35
CA HIS A 9 -16.53 1.43 13.25
C HIS A 9 -15.69 1.30 11.97
N ARG A 10 -15.98 0.23 11.20
CA ARG A 10 -15.34 -0.10 9.91
C ARG A 10 -15.59 0.95 8.82
N THR A 11 -16.50 1.90 9.03
CA THR A 11 -16.89 2.97 8.10
C THR A 11 -16.20 4.30 8.40
N GLU A 12 -15.40 4.40 9.45
CA GLU A 12 -14.91 5.69 9.94
C GLU A 12 -13.74 6.28 9.14
N PHE A 13 -13.14 5.58 8.17
CA PHE A 13 -12.12 6.19 7.32
C PHE A 13 -12.72 7.22 6.37
N SER A 14 -12.71 8.48 6.83
CA SER A 14 -13.03 9.65 6.03
C SER A 14 -11.96 9.85 4.96
N SER A 15 -12.35 10.45 3.83
CA SER A 15 -11.43 10.85 2.76
C SER A 15 -10.26 11.66 3.31
N ARG A 16 -10.49 12.53 4.32
CA ARG A 16 -9.45 13.34 4.98
C ARG A 16 -8.37 12.50 5.67
N ASP A 17 -8.71 11.35 6.26
CA ASP A 17 -7.73 10.45 6.88
C ASP A 17 -6.89 9.71 5.83
N THR A 18 -7.42 9.56 4.62
CA THR A 18 -6.77 8.85 3.51
C THR A 18 -5.99 9.78 2.58
N THR A 19 -6.25 11.10 2.60
CA THR A 19 -5.64 12.07 1.68
C THR A 19 -4.11 12.05 1.73
N GLY A 20 -3.52 12.01 2.93
CA GLY A 20 -2.05 11.98 3.06
C GLY A 20 -1.43 10.71 2.47
N ALA A 21 -2.01 9.55 2.77
CA ALA A 21 -1.57 8.28 2.19
C ALA A 21 -1.77 8.25 0.67
N ALA A 22 -2.88 8.80 0.18
CA ALA A 22 -3.19 8.87 -1.24
C ALA A 22 -2.23 9.79 -2.00
N PHE A 23 -1.91 10.96 -1.44
CA PHE A 23 -0.92 11.87 -2.01
C PHE A 23 0.46 11.21 -2.09
N LEU A 24 0.90 10.52 -1.03
CA LEU A 24 2.18 9.82 -1.03
C LEU A 24 2.21 8.65 -2.01
N LEU A 25 1.13 7.87 -2.11
CA LEU A 25 1.04 6.77 -3.07
C LEU A 25 1.02 7.29 -4.52
N ALA A 26 0.29 8.37 -4.80
CA ALA A 26 0.30 9.02 -6.10
C ALA A 26 1.68 9.59 -6.44
N SER A 27 2.36 10.20 -5.46
CA SER A 27 3.74 10.69 -5.62
C SER A 27 4.70 9.54 -5.92
N LEU A 28 4.55 8.40 -5.23
CA LEU A 28 5.33 7.19 -5.50
C LEU A 28 5.09 6.67 -6.91
N PHE A 29 3.83 6.66 -7.36
CA PHE A 29 3.46 6.25 -8.71
C PHE A 29 4.08 7.16 -9.78
N LEU A 30 3.87 8.47 -9.67
CA LEU A 30 4.34 9.44 -10.65
C LEU A 30 5.86 9.49 -10.72
N MET A 31 6.54 9.45 -9.58
CA MET A 31 7.99 9.42 -9.52
C MET A 31 8.55 8.10 -10.07
N GLY A 32 7.93 6.97 -9.73
CA GLY A 32 8.30 5.66 -10.27
C GLY A 32 8.11 5.58 -11.78
N LEU A 33 7.02 6.16 -12.31
CA LEU A 33 6.77 6.27 -13.74
C LEU A 33 7.80 7.16 -14.43
N TYR A 34 8.10 8.33 -13.85
CA TYR A 34 9.14 9.24 -14.37
C TYR A 34 10.50 8.55 -14.45
N LEU A 35 10.91 7.86 -13.38
CA LEU A 35 12.15 7.08 -13.36
C LEU A 35 12.12 5.99 -14.43
N SER A 36 11.04 5.20 -14.48
CA SER A 36 10.90 4.14 -15.47
C SER A 36 10.96 4.68 -16.90
N TRP A 37 10.42 5.86 -17.17
CA TRP A 37 10.51 6.52 -18.48
C TRP A 37 11.94 6.92 -18.86
N LYS A 38 12.80 7.27 -17.89
CA LYS A 38 14.22 7.54 -18.15
C LYS A 38 14.98 6.30 -18.61
N GLY A 39 14.55 5.11 -18.20
CA GLY A 39 15.03 3.84 -18.74
C GLY A 39 14.51 3.51 -20.14
N GLY A 40 13.57 4.30 -20.67
CA GLY A 40 12.93 4.08 -21.97
C GLY A 40 11.47 3.59 -21.86
N PRO A 41 10.74 3.57 -23.00
CA PRO A 41 9.30 3.30 -23.02
C PRO A 41 8.95 1.87 -22.57
N TYR A 42 9.81 0.88 -22.83
CA TYR A 42 9.60 -0.50 -22.37
C TYR A 42 9.59 -0.62 -20.84
N HIS A 43 10.47 0.11 -20.14
CA HIS A 43 10.52 0.11 -18.68
C HIS A 43 9.29 0.82 -18.10
N ALA A 44 8.84 1.93 -18.70
CA ALA A 44 7.59 2.58 -18.30
C ALA A 44 6.36 1.68 -18.50
N ALA A 45 6.27 0.99 -19.63
CA ALA A 45 5.19 0.04 -19.89
C ALA A 45 5.21 -1.13 -18.88
N LEU A 46 6.39 -1.70 -18.61
CA LEU A 46 6.57 -2.74 -17.61
C LEU A 46 6.18 -2.25 -16.21
N TYR A 47 6.56 -1.03 -15.84
CA TYR A 47 6.19 -0.43 -14.56
C TYR A 47 4.68 -0.31 -14.40
N ILE A 48 3.98 0.21 -15.42
CA ILE A 48 2.51 0.30 -15.41
C ILE A 48 1.89 -1.09 -15.28
N LEU A 49 2.37 -2.06 -16.06
CA LEU A 49 1.89 -3.45 -16.00
C LEU A 49 2.06 -4.04 -14.60
N LEU A 50 3.24 -3.91 -14.00
CA LEU A 50 3.51 -4.41 -12.65
C LEU A 50 2.68 -3.67 -11.60
N TRP A 51 2.42 -2.37 -11.80
CA TRP A 51 1.54 -1.61 -10.93
C TRP A 51 0.09 -2.12 -10.99
N VAL A 52 -0.44 -2.40 -12.18
CA VAL A 52 -1.77 -3.00 -12.35
C VAL A 52 -1.81 -4.41 -11.74
N LEU A 53 -0.82 -5.25 -12.03
CA LEU A 53 -0.70 -6.59 -11.45
C LEU A 53 -0.60 -6.55 -9.92
N SER A 54 0.05 -5.53 -9.35
CA SER A 54 0.13 -5.34 -7.91
C SER A 54 -1.25 -5.23 -7.25
N TYR A 55 -2.23 -4.63 -7.93
CA TYR A 55 -3.60 -4.57 -7.43
C TYR A 55 -4.30 -5.92 -7.47
N ILE A 56 -4.07 -6.72 -8.52
CA ILE A 56 -4.61 -8.08 -8.59
C ILE A 56 -4.04 -8.92 -7.44
N VAL A 57 -2.72 -8.87 -7.23
CA VAL A 57 -2.02 -9.60 -6.16
C VAL A 57 -2.53 -9.19 -4.79
N ILE A 58 -2.63 -7.87 -4.51
CA ILE A 58 -3.06 -7.40 -3.20
C ILE A 58 -4.56 -7.66 -2.96
N TYR A 59 -5.39 -7.59 -3.99
CA TYR A 59 -6.82 -7.90 -3.86
C TYR A 59 -7.05 -9.37 -3.54
N ALA A 60 -6.37 -10.24 -4.29
CA ALA A 60 -6.47 -11.69 -4.14
C ALA A 60 -5.83 -12.19 -2.83
N GLY A 61 -4.66 -11.65 -2.45
CA GLY A 61 -3.88 -12.16 -1.33
C GLY A 61 -4.14 -11.46 0.00
N THR A 62 -4.59 -10.20 -0.02
CA THR A 62 -4.62 -9.35 1.18
C THR A 62 -5.99 -8.73 1.42
N CYS A 63 -6.50 -7.92 0.49
CA CYS A 63 -7.69 -7.09 0.72
C CYS A 63 -8.97 -7.92 0.90
N ARG A 64 -9.10 -9.07 0.24
CA ARG A 64 -10.25 -9.98 0.40
C ARG A 64 -10.35 -10.65 1.78
N HIS A 65 -9.28 -10.60 2.57
CA HIS A 65 -9.20 -11.11 3.95
C HIS A 65 -9.30 -9.98 4.99
N CYS A 66 -9.37 -8.72 4.55
CA CYS A 66 -9.31 -7.56 5.43
C CYS A 66 -10.70 -7.19 5.97
N ALA A 67 -10.75 -6.69 7.21
CA ALA A 67 -11.98 -6.19 7.83
C ALA A 67 -12.64 -5.02 7.07
N TYR A 68 -11.87 -4.32 6.23
CA TYR A 68 -12.31 -3.22 5.36
C TYR A 68 -12.62 -3.65 3.93
N TYR A 69 -12.87 -4.95 3.67
CA TYR A 69 -13.36 -5.41 2.37
C TYR A 69 -14.62 -4.64 1.94
N GLY A 70 -14.57 -4.04 0.75
CA GLY A 70 -15.64 -3.22 0.18
C GLY A 70 -15.86 -1.89 0.89
N LYS A 71 -14.87 -1.40 1.65
CA LYS A 71 -14.96 -0.19 2.46
C LYS A 71 -13.72 0.69 2.30
N ASN A 72 -13.85 1.96 2.66
CA ASN A 72 -12.73 2.88 2.70
C ASN A 72 -11.66 2.36 3.65
N CYS A 73 -10.43 2.25 3.15
CA CYS A 73 -9.28 1.91 3.96
C CYS A 73 -8.16 2.95 3.78
N PRO A 74 -7.15 2.94 4.66
CA PRO A 74 -6.06 3.91 4.69
C PRO A 74 -5.19 3.92 3.44
N VAL A 75 -5.24 2.85 2.63
CA VAL A 75 -4.64 2.81 1.30
C VAL A 75 -5.75 3.04 0.27
N PRO A 76 -5.69 4.12 -0.52
CA PRO A 76 -6.74 4.39 -1.50
C PRO A 76 -6.85 3.26 -2.52
N LEU A 77 -8.05 3.09 -3.09
CA LEU A 77 -8.40 2.09 -4.11
C LEU A 77 -8.36 0.63 -3.65
N GLU A 78 -7.61 0.29 -2.61
CA GLU A 78 -7.43 -1.12 -2.23
C GLU A 78 -8.68 -1.76 -1.60
N GLY A 79 -9.13 -1.23 -0.46
CA GLY A 79 -10.30 -1.76 0.26
C GLY A 79 -11.64 -1.48 -0.45
N GLN A 80 -11.72 -0.39 -1.20
CA GLN A 80 -12.96 0.07 -1.83
C GLN A 80 -13.26 -0.63 -3.15
N CYS A 81 -12.25 -1.14 -3.85
CA CYS A 81 -12.44 -1.72 -5.17
C CYS A 81 -12.37 -3.25 -5.18
N VAL A 82 -11.83 -3.87 -4.12
CA VAL A 82 -11.64 -5.34 -4.06
C VAL A 82 -12.91 -6.14 -4.35
N HIS A 83 -14.09 -5.67 -3.93
CA HIS A 83 -15.35 -6.40 -4.11
C HIS A 83 -15.83 -6.48 -5.56
N TYR A 84 -15.33 -5.62 -6.44
CA TYR A 84 -15.62 -5.71 -7.88
C TYR A 84 -14.84 -6.83 -8.57
N PHE A 85 -13.70 -7.26 -8.00
CA PHE A 85 -12.79 -8.21 -8.64
C PHE A 85 -12.76 -9.57 -7.93
N PHE A 86 -12.86 -9.59 -6.59
CA PHE A 86 -12.73 -10.81 -5.80
C PHE A 86 -13.82 -10.89 -4.74
N LYS A 87 -14.37 -12.10 -4.55
CA LYS A 87 -15.26 -12.37 -3.42
C LYS A 87 -14.49 -12.35 -2.10
N SER A 88 -15.12 -11.79 -1.06
CA SER A 88 -14.63 -11.89 0.32
C SER A 88 -14.26 -13.33 0.65
N SER A 89 -13.11 -13.52 1.30
CA SER A 89 -12.68 -14.87 1.66
C SER A 89 -13.44 -15.44 2.85
N GLY A 90 -14.04 -14.61 3.70
CA GLY A 90 -14.57 -15.02 5.01
C GLY A 90 -13.51 -15.52 6.02
N LYS A 91 -12.26 -15.71 5.59
CA LYS A 91 -11.12 -16.13 6.42
C LYS A 91 -10.44 -14.92 7.08
N PRO A 92 -9.85 -15.08 8.27
CA PRO A 92 -9.15 -14.00 8.95
C PRO A 92 -7.90 -13.55 8.19
N PHE A 93 -7.46 -12.32 8.50
CA PHE A 93 -6.22 -11.74 7.98
C PHE A 93 -5.01 -12.35 8.70
N THR A 94 -4.19 -13.14 7.99
CA THR A 94 -3.03 -13.84 8.58
C THR A 94 -1.69 -13.31 8.05
N PHE A 95 -0.57 -13.85 8.54
CA PHE A 95 0.77 -13.56 8.01
C PHE A 95 0.89 -13.83 6.50
N MET A 96 0.12 -14.78 5.96
CA MET A 96 0.10 -15.02 4.52
C MET A 96 -0.43 -13.80 3.74
N ALA A 97 -1.43 -13.10 4.28
CA ALA A 97 -1.93 -11.86 3.70
C ALA A 97 -0.89 -10.73 3.73
N LEU A 98 -0.01 -10.73 4.74
CA LEU A 98 1.12 -9.79 4.80
C LEU A 98 2.19 -10.12 3.76
N PHE A 99 2.49 -11.39 3.55
CA PHE A 99 3.40 -11.81 2.50
C PHE A 99 2.93 -11.31 1.13
N TRP A 100 1.65 -11.52 0.79
CA TRP A 100 1.10 -11.03 -0.47
C TRP A 100 1.07 -9.50 -0.59
N ALA A 101 0.87 -8.80 0.52
CA ALA A 101 1.00 -7.35 0.55
C ALA A 101 2.43 -6.94 0.20
N SER A 102 3.43 -7.53 0.85
CA SER A 102 4.85 -7.28 0.57
C SER A 102 5.21 -7.55 -0.89
N VAL A 103 4.73 -8.67 -1.46
CA VAL A 103 4.92 -8.99 -2.88
C VAL A 103 4.31 -7.90 -3.77
N SER A 104 3.09 -7.45 -3.49
CA SER A 104 2.45 -6.37 -4.25
C SER A 104 3.27 -5.07 -4.22
N TYR A 105 3.74 -4.65 -3.05
CA TYR A 105 4.58 -3.45 -2.95
C TYR A 105 5.96 -3.63 -3.58
N LEU A 106 6.52 -4.84 -3.60
CA LEU A 106 7.74 -5.14 -4.34
C LEU A 106 7.57 -4.93 -5.84
N LEU A 107 6.44 -5.40 -6.41
CA LEU A 107 6.12 -5.17 -7.83
C LEU A 107 6.05 -3.67 -8.17
N ARG A 108 5.59 -2.84 -7.22
CA ARG A 108 5.51 -1.38 -7.39
C ARG A 108 6.86 -0.67 -7.34
N VAL A 109 7.91 -1.28 -6.79
CA VAL A 109 9.23 -0.62 -6.60
C VAL A 109 10.36 -1.23 -7.43
N ILE A 110 10.21 -2.44 -7.95
CA ILE A 110 11.31 -3.18 -8.58
C ILE A 110 11.88 -2.48 -9.82
N VAL A 111 11.04 -1.98 -10.72
CA VAL A 111 11.48 -1.27 -11.94
C VAL A 111 12.16 0.07 -11.61
N PRO A 112 11.54 0.99 -10.85
CA PRO A 112 12.23 2.25 -10.53
C PRO A 112 13.50 2.02 -9.71
N ALA A 113 13.54 1.02 -8.82
CA ALA A 113 14.77 0.67 -8.10
C ALA A 113 15.89 0.20 -9.04
N TYR A 114 15.56 -0.64 -10.02
CA TYR A 114 16.52 -1.08 -11.05
C TYR A 114 17.08 0.12 -11.83
N ILE A 115 16.22 1.02 -12.30
CA ILE A 115 16.65 2.22 -13.03
C ILE A 115 17.54 3.14 -12.18
N LEU A 116 17.20 3.34 -10.91
CA LEU A 116 18.00 4.16 -9.99
C LEU A 116 19.42 3.64 -9.85
N VAL A 117 19.59 2.31 -9.77
CA VAL A 117 20.91 1.66 -9.66
C VAL A 117 21.68 1.77 -10.97
N VAL A 118 21.06 1.42 -12.10
CA VAL A 118 21.74 1.41 -13.42
C VAL A 118 22.18 2.80 -13.87
N HIS A 119 21.37 3.83 -13.60
CA HIS A 119 21.67 5.21 -14.01
C HIS A 119 22.29 6.06 -12.90
N ALA A 120 22.65 5.46 -11.76
CA ALA A 120 23.29 6.14 -10.62
C ALA A 120 22.60 7.45 -10.18
N MET A 121 21.26 7.49 -10.20
CA MET A 121 20.48 8.70 -9.92
C MET A 121 20.28 8.92 -8.41
N VAL A 122 21.37 9.15 -7.68
CA VAL A 122 21.39 9.16 -6.20
C VAL A 122 20.37 10.12 -5.59
N PHE A 123 20.28 11.35 -6.10
CA PHE A 123 19.31 12.34 -5.59
C PHE A 123 17.86 11.87 -5.74
N PHE A 124 17.48 11.41 -6.94
CA PHE A 124 16.13 10.90 -7.18
C PHE A 124 15.86 9.63 -6.36
N GLY A 125 16.88 8.80 -6.13
CA GLY A 125 16.79 7.62 -5.27
C GLY A 125 16.50 7.98 -3.82
N ALA A 126 17.18 9.00 -3.28
CA ALA A 126 16.94 9.49 -1.92
C ALA A 126 15.51 10.05 -1.77
N VAL A 127 15.03 10.83 -2.74
CA VAL A 127 13.66 11.37 -2.74
C VAL A 127 12.64 10.24 -2.83
N TYR A 128 12.81 9.30 -3.76
CA TYR A 128 11.90 8.16 -3.93
C TYR A 128 11.83 7.27 -2.68
N LEU A 129 12.98 6.96 -2.09
CA LEU A 129 13.07 6.20 -0.84
C LEU A 129 12.41 6.96 0.32
N GLY A 130 12.63 8.28 0.41
CA GLY A 130 11.98 9.13 1.40
C GLY A 130 10.46 9.11 1.31
N ILE A 131 9.89 9.20 0.10
CA ILE A 131 8.44 9.08 -0.14
C ILE A 131 7.94 7.69 0.29
N PHE A 132 8.66 6.63 -0.07
CA PHE A 132 8.29 5.26 0.29
C PHE A 132 8.30 5.04 1.81
N ILE A 133 9.34 5.50 2.51
CA ILE A 133 9.44 5.41 3.98
C ILE A 133 8.32 6.24 4.63
N LEU A 134 8.09 7.46 4.17
CA LEU A 134 7.06 8.34 4.71
C LEU A 134 5.66 7.75 4.52
N TYR A 135 5.40 7.14 3.35
CA TYR A 135 4.17 6.41 3.08
C TYR A 135 3.94 5.29 4.11
N TRP A 136 4.93 4.42 4.32
CA TRP A 136 4.82 3.33 5.29
C TRP A 136 4.75 3.82 6.73
N PHE A 137 5.46 4.89 7.08
CA PHE A 137 5.38 5.49 8.41
C PHE A 137 3.96 6.01 8.69
N LEU A 138 3.41 6.80 7.76
CA LEU A 138 2.05 7.32 7.86
C LEU A 138 1.03 6.17 7.93
N HIS A 139 1.21 5.15 7.08
CA HIS A 139 0.33 3.98 7.04
C HIS A 139 0.39 3.14 8.33
N LEU A 140 1.57 2.76 8.81
CA LEU A 140 1.69 1.87 9.97
C LEU A 140 1.47 2.57 11.30
N ARG A 141 1.88 3.85 11.42
CA ARG A 141 1.92 4.54 12.72
C ARG A 141 0.79 5.55 12.91
N ILE A 142 0.30 6.19 11.85
CA ILE A 142 -0.61 7.34 12.00
C ILE A 142 -2.05 7.01 11.61
N THR A 143 -2.26 6.51 10.39
CA THR A 143 -3.61 6.39 9.81
C THR A 143 -4.08 4.95 9.64
N GLY A 144 -3.17 4.02 9.35
CA GLY A 144 -3.50 2.63 9.05
C GLY A 144 -3.66 1.75 10.27
N CYS A 145 -2.58 1.03 10.60
CA CYS A 145 -2.60 -0.03 11.60
C CYS A 145 -2.99 0.46 13.00
N SER A 146 -2.56 1.67 13.39
CA SER A 146 -2.86 2.25 14.70
C SER A 146 -4.33 2.59 14.93
N LYS A 147 -5.11 2.79 13.86
CA LYS A 147 -6.55 3.10 13.92
C LYS A 147 -7.42 1.91 13.48
N CYS A 148 -6.82 0.76 13.16
CA CYS A 148 -7.51 -0.40 12.59
C CYS A 148 -8.32 -1.16 13.65
N VAL A 149 -9.56 -1.52 13.31
CA VAL A 149 -10.45 -2.33 14.18
C VAL A 149 -10.13 -3.83 14.19
N ASN A 150 -9.30 -4.31 13.25
CA ASN A 150 -8.98 -5.72 13.12
C ASN A 150 -7.87 -6.13 14.11
N THR A 151 -8.24 -6.52 15.33
CA THR A 151 -7.30 -6.97 16.37
C THR A 151 -6.59 -8.27 16.00
N GLY A 152 -7.18 -9.12 15.16
CA GLY A 152 -6.55 -10.35 14.67
C GLY A 152 -5.49 -10.15 13.57
N CYS A 153 -5.18 -8.91 13.17
CA CYS A 153 -4.13 -8.64 12.20
C CYS A 153 -2.75 -8.58 12.88
N PRO A 154 -1.71 -9.28 12.38
CA PRO A 154 -0.38 -9.25 13.01
C PRO A 154 0.30 -7.87 13.01
N LEU A 155 -0.12 -6.95 12.15
CA LEU A 155 0.35 -5.56 12.16
C LEU A 155 -0.42 -4.68 13.16
N ASN A 156 -1.47 -5.21 13.81
CA ASN A 156 -2.19 -4.47 14.82
C ASN A 156 -1.37 -4.42 16.11
N PRO A 157 -1.15 -3.22 16.71
CA PRO A 157 -0.47 -3.09 18.00
C PRO A 157 -1.09 -3.89 19.16
N ASP A 158 -2.35 -4.33 19.02
CA ASP A 158 -3.07 -5.11 20.01
C ASP A 158 -3.23 -6.61 19.60
N TYR A 159 -2.46 -7.11 18.63
CA TYR A 159 -2.53 -8.52 18.17
C TYR A 159 -2.24 -9.56 19.27
N ASN A 160 -1.39 -9.20 20.24
CA ASN A 160 -0.98 -10.08 21.35
C ASN A 160 -1.52 -9.61 22.72
N LYS A 161 -2.53 -8.74 22.75
CA LYS A 161 -3.17 -8.26 23.98
C LYS A 161 -4.57 -8.85 24.11
#